data_AF-A0A938K986-F1
#
_entry.id   AF-A0A938K986-F1
#
_cell.length_a   1.000
_cell.length_b   1.000
_cell.length_c   1.000
_cell.angle_alpha   90.00
_cell.angle_beta   90.00
_cell.angle_gamma   90.00
#
_symmetry.space_group_name_H-M   'P 1'
#
loop_
_entity.id
_entity.type
_entity.pdbx_description
1 polymer ?
#
loop_
_entity_poly.entity_id
_entity_poly.type
_entity_poly.pdbx_seq_one_letter_code
_entity_poly.pdbx_strand_id
1 'polypeptide(L)'
;IDVDLARELLVDLVSRRVGKQRSPEQLLTEICDYLGVTVEAVRGRSRQRPIVGARQTAMYVVRELTDLSYPAIARLFGGRDHTTVIHAVEKTQHVMKDRQQVFDQVNELLRMFKT
;
A
#
# COMPACT_ATOMS: atom_id res chain seq x y z
N ILE A 1 34.40 3.56 12.55
CA ILE A 1 33.06 2.99 12.30
C ILE A 1 32.22 3.37 13.49
N ASP A 2 31.24 4.25 13.27
CA ASP A 2 30.46 4.87 14.33
C ASP A 2 29.51 3.85 14.97
N VAL A 3 29.43 3.85 16.30
CA VAL A 3 28.56 2.95 17.07
C VAL A 3 27.09 3.26 16.79
N ASP A 4 26.79 4.50 16.42
CA ASP A 4 25.44 4.95 16.08
C ASP A 4 24.96 4.41 14.73
N LEU A 5 25.83 4.40 13.71
CA LEU A 5 25.53 3.79 12.40
C LEU A 5 25.39 2.26 12.52
N ALA A 6 26.23 1.63 13.36
CA ALA A 6 26.12 0.20 13.62
C ALA A 6 24.80 -0.17 14.33
N ARG A 7 24.28 0.72 15.18
CA ARG A 7 22.99 0.56 15.88
C ARG A 7 21.79 0.72 14.93
N GLU A 8 21.79 1.72 14.06
CA GLU A 8 20.73 1.87 13.05
C GLU A 8 20.68 0.67 12.09
N LEU A 9 21.84 0.22 11.61
CA LEU A 9 21.93 -0.94 10.73
C LEU A 9 21.53 -2.24 11.45
N LEU A 10 21.81 -2.38 12.76
CA LEU A 10 21.36 -3.52 13.56
C LEU A 10 19.85 -3.53 13.79
N VAL A 11 19.23 -2.37 14.03
CA VAL A 11 17.76 -2.27 14.18
C VAL A 11 17.06 -2.67 12.88
N ASP A 12 17.62 -2.25 11.74
CA ASP A 12 17.11 -2.62 10.42
C ASP A 12 17.31 -4.12 10.14
N LEU A 13 18.49 -4.69 10.43
CA LEU A 13 18.79 -6.12 10.23
C LEU A 13 17.95 -7.05 11.15
N VAL A 14 17.71 -6.64 12.39
CA VAL A 14 16.89 -7.40 13.36
C VAL A 14 15.40 -7.30 13.00
N SER A 15 14.93 -6.13 12.55
CA SER A 15 13.56 -5.95 12.04
C SER A 15 13.26 -6.80 10.80
N ARG A 16 14.28 -7.10 9.98
CA ARG A 16 14.17 -8.00 8.82
C ARG A 16 14.16 -9.49 9.19
N ARG A 17 14.74 -9.88 10.35
CA ARG A 17 14.86 -11.29 10.78
C ARG A 17 13.74 -11.78 11.68
N VAL A 18 13.17 -10.90 12.50
CA VAL A 18 11.90 -11.19 13.17
C VAL A 18 10.84 -10.85 12.14
N GLY A 19 10.19 -11.83 11.53
CA GLY A 19 9.10 -11.59 10.58
C GLY A 19 8.11 -10.62 11.21
N LYS A 20 8.26 -9.33 10.87
CA LYS A 20 7.49 -8.26 11.48
C LYS A 20 6.09 -8.53 10.98
N GLN A 21 5.23 -9.03 11.86
CA GLN A 21 3.80 -9.08 11.60
C GLN A 21 3.37 -7.64 11.37
N ARG A 22 3.43 -7.20 10.11
CA ARG A 22 3.15 -5.84 9.69
C ARG A 22 1.65 -5.67 9.81
N SER A 23 1.20 -4.71 10.61
CA SER A 23 -0.22 -4.42 10.69
C SER A 23 -0.72 -3.84 9.36
N PRO A 24 -2.01 -4.00 9.00
CA PRO A 24 -2.57 -3.37 7.81
C PRO A 24 -2.38 -1.85 7.77
N GLU A 25 -2.39 -1.19 8.92
CA GLU A 25 -2.12 0.24 9.06
C GLU A 25 -0.68 0.58 8.71
N GLN A 26 0.28 -0.20 9.20
CA GLN A 26 1.70 -0.02 8.86
C GLN A 26 1.92 -0.23 7.36
N LEU A 27 1.31 -1.27 6.78
CA LEU A 27 1.36 -1.53 5.34
C LEU A 27 0.79 -0.37 4.53
N LEU A 28 -0.35 0.20 4.94
CA LEU A 28 -0.93 1.35 4.24
C LEU A 28 0.00 2.57 4.29
N THR A 29 0.61 2.85 5.45
CA THR A 29 1.56 3.96 5.60
C THR A 29 2.74 3.79 4.66
N GLU A 30 3.39 2.62 4.66
CA GLU A 30 4.54 2.34 3.79
C GLU A 30 4.19 2.44 2.29
N ILE A 31 3.00 1.97 1.88
CA ILE A 31 2.50 2.12 0.50
C ILE A 31 2.28 3.60 0.16
N CYS A 32 1.71 4.38 1.07
CA CYS A 32 1.46 5.81 0.86
C CYS A 32 2.75 6.60 0.70
N ASP A 33 3.76 6.30 1.53
CA ASP A 33 5.09 6.90 1.45
C ASP A 33 5.74 6.63 0.09
N TYR A 34 5.67 5.38 -0.39
CA TYR A 34 6.17 5.02 -1.73
C TYR A 34 5.43 5.77 -2.85
N LEU A 35 4.10 5.93 -2.73
CA LEU A 35 3.28 6.62 -3.73
C LEU A 35 3.36 8.15 -3.65
N GLY A 36 4.08 8.70 -2.67
CA GLY A 36 4.22 10.15 -2.47
C GLY A 36 2.91 10.84 -2.08
N VAL A 37 2.01 10.14 -1.37
CA VAL A 37 0.73 10.68 -0.89
C VAL A 37 0.59 10.43 0.62
N THR A 38 -0.21 11.24 1.31
CA THR A 38 -0.46 10.99 2.74
C THR A 38 -1.59 9.99 2.95
N VAL A 39 -1.58 9.32 4.11
CA VAL A 39 -2.65 8.39 4.52
C VAL A 39 -4.01 9.12 4.59
N GLU A 40 -4.02 10.37 5.03
CA GLU A 40 -5.20 11.22 5.10
C GLU A 40 -5.76 11.51 3.70
N ALA A 41 -4.90 11.70 2.69
CA ALA A 41 -5.32 11.95 1.33
C ALA A 41 -6.04 10.73 0.72
N VAL A 42 -5.52 9.52 0.95
CA VAL A 42 -6.15 8.29 0.47
C VAL A 42 -7.39 7.91 1.27
N ARG A 43 -7.50 8.28 2.55
CA ARG A 43 -8.74 8.13 3.34
C ARG A 43 -9.79 9.19 2.99
N GLY A 44 -9.36 10.41 2.73
CA GLY A 44 -10.20 11.57 2.47
C GLY A 44 -10.98 11.50 1.16
N ARG A 45 -11.88 12.47 0.93
CA ARG A 45 -12.82 12.48 -0.21
C ARG A 45 -12.28 13.11 -1.50
N SER A 46 -10.99 13.48 -1.54
CA SER A 46 -10.40 14.16 -2.71
C SER A 46 -10.55 13.32 -3.97
N ARG A 47 -11.02 13.99 -5.04
CA ARG A 47 -11.23 13.47 -6.39
C ARG A 47 -10.12 13.85 -7.37
N GLN A 48 -9.06 14.48 -6.88
CA GLN A 48 -7.91 14.80 -7.74
C GLN A 48 -7.32 13.50 -8.31
N ARG A 49 -7.06 13.50 -9.62
CA ARG A 49 -6.64 12.30 -10.36
C ARG A 49 -5.44 11.58 -9.74
N PRO A 50 -4.36 12.26 -9.27
CA PRO A 50 -3.25 11.58 -8.62
C PRO A 50 -3.66 10.86 -7.34
N ILE A 51 -4.46 11.50 -6.48
CA ILE A 51 -4.93 10.92 -5.22
C ILE A 51 -5.89 9.75 -5.46
N VAL A 52 -6.78 9.87 -6.46
CA VAL A 52 -7.68 8.76 -6.83
C VAL A 52 -6.88 7.56 -7.33
N GLY A 53 -5.89 7.78 -8.19
CA GLY A 53 -5.00 6.71 -8.68
C GLY A 53 -4.24 6.05 -7.54
N ALA A 54 -3.57 6.83 -6.68
CA ALA A 54 -2.83 6.30 -5.54
C ALA A 54 -3.72 5.49 -4.58
N ARG A 55 -4.94 5.99 -4.30
CA ARG A 55 -5.92 5.27 -3.48
C ARG A 55 -6.34 3.94 -4.11
N GLN A 56 -6.60 3.91 -5.41
CA GLN A 56 -7.00 2.68 -6.12
C GLN A 56 -5.86 1.65 -6.13
N THR A 57 -4.63 2.10 -6.38
CA THR A 57 -3.42 1.28 -6.31
C THR A 57 -3.21 0.73 -4.90
N ALA A 58 -3.32 1.57 -3.87
CA ALA A 58 -3.16 1.13 -2.48
C ALA A 58 -4.22 0.10 -2.06
N MET A 59 -5.49 0.28 -2.47
CA MET A 59 -6.56 -0.70 -2.22
C MET A 59 -6.27 -2.04 -2.88
N TYR A 60 -5.78 -2.03 -4.12
CA TYR A 60 -5.36 -3.23 -4.84
C TYR A 60 -4.21 -3.94 -4.12
N VAL A 61 -3.13 -3.22 -3.81
CA VAL A 61 -1.94 -3.79 -3.15
C VAL A 61 -2.27 -4.37 -1.78
N VAL A 62 -3.08 -3.67 -0.96
CA VAL A 62 -3.52 -4.21 0.34
C VAL A 62 -4.34 -5.50 0.15
N ARG A 63 -5.17 -5.58 -0.88
CA ARG A 63 -5.96 -6.79 -1.17
C ARG A 63 -5.09 -7.96 -1.61
N GLU A 64 -4.01 -7.72 -2.33
CA GLU A 64 -3.07 -8.77 -2.78
C GLU A 64 -2.10 -9.23 -1.67
N LEU A 65 -1.77 -8.35 -0.73
CA LEU A 65 -0.79 -8.63 0.33
C LEU A 65 -1.41 -9.09 1.65
N THR A 66 -2.74 -9.06 1.78
CA THR A 66 -3.44 -9.40 3.02
C THR A 66 -4.71 -10.21 2.76
N ASP A 67 -5.16 -10.97 3.77
CA ASP A 67 -6.44 -11.69 3.72
C ASP A 67 -7.65 -10.83 4.09
N LEU A 68 -7.49 -9.50 4.15
CA LEU A 68 -8.57 -8.59 4.55
C LEU A 68 -9.73 -8.61 3.55
N SER A 69 -10.95 -8.80 4.06
CA SER A 69 -12.17 -8.68 3.25
C SER A 69 -12.36 -7.26 2.70
N TYR A 70 -13.12 -7.10 1.60
CA TYR A 70 -13.42 -5.77 1.05
C TYR A 70 -14.02 -4.79 2.07
N PRO A 71 -14.94 -5.20 2.98
CA PRO A 71 -15.39 -4.32 4.06
C PRO A 71 -14.28 -3.91 5.04
N ALA A 72 -13.34 -4.81 5.35
CA ALA A 72 -12.21 -4.50 6.23
C ALA A 72 -11.24 -3.50 5.59
N ILE A 73 -10.93 -3.68 4.30
CA ILE A 73 -10.16 -2.71 3.52
C ILE A 73 -10.90 -1.37 3.49
N ALA A 74 -12.21 -1.37 3.26
CA ALA A 74 -12.98 -0.13 3.21
C ALA A 74 -12.91 0.68 4.52
N ARG A 75 -12.89 0.00 5.68
CA ARG A 75 -12.62 0.62 6.99
C ARG A 75 -11.23 1.23 7.08
N LEU A 76 -10.20 0.51 6.64
CA LEU A 76 -8.81 1.00 6.60
C LEU A 76 -8.67 2.29 5.77
N PHE A 77 -9.48 2.42 4.70
CA PHE A 77 -9.53 3.58 3.81
C PHE A 77 -10.59 4.63 4.20
N GLY A 78 -10.91 4.76 5.50
CA GLY A 78 -11.75 5.83 6.02
C GLY A 78 -13.25 5.51 6.01
N GLY A 79 -13.62 4.22 6.11
CA GLY A 79 -15.03 3.80 6.16
C GLY A 79 -15.78 4.00 4.84
N ARG A 80 -15.09 3.80 3.72
CA ARG A 80 -15.71 3.86 2.38
C ARG A 80 -16.69 2.70 2.16
N ASP A 81 -17.50 2.80 1.12
CA ASP A 81 -18.31 1.66 0.70
C ASP A 81 -17.41 0.52 0.21
N HIS A 82 -17.66 -0.71 0.66
CA HIS A 82 -16.89 -1.89 0.22
C HIS A 82 -16.91 -2.12 -1.30
N THR A 83 -17.99 -1.72 -1.99
CA THR A 83 -18.06 -1.73 -3.46
C THR A 83 -17.04 -0.78 -4.09
N THR A 84 -16.66 0.30 -3.40
CA THR A 84 -15.58 1.19 -3.85
C THR A 84 -14.23 0.46 -3.90
N VAL A 85 -13.99 -0.46 -2.97
CA VAL A 85 -12.77 -1.27 -2.95
C VAL A 85 -12.78 -2.27 -4.10
N ILE A 86 -13.92 -2.93 -4.34
CA ILE A 86 -14.10 -3.84 -5.48
C ILE A 86 -13.79 -3.10 -6.79
N HIS A 87 -14.43 -1.95 -7.02
CA HIS A 87 -14.18 -1.14 -8.20
C HIS A 87 -12.73 -0.66 -8.32
N ALA A 88 -12.08 -0.32 -7.21
CA ALA A 88 -10.67 0.05 -7.21
C ALA A 88 -9.76 -1.10 -7.65
N VAL A 89 -10.00 -2.32 -7.14
CA VAL A 89 -9.25 -3.53 -7.49
C VAL A 89 -9.42 -3.83 -8.97
N GLU A 90 -10.66 -3.91 -9.46
CA GLU A 90 -10.96 -4.16 -10.88
C GLU A 90 -10.35 -3.09 -11.78
N LYS A 91 -10.46 -1.81 -11.38
CA LYS A 91 -9.91 -0.70 -12.15
C LYS A 91 -8.39 -0.79 -12.27
N THR A 92 -7.69 -1.03 -11.17
CA THR A 92 -6.22 -1.18 -11.16
C THR A 92 -5.80 -2.35 -12.03
N GLN A 93 -6.48 -3.49 -11.94
CA GLN A 93 -6.24 -4.65 -12.82
C GLN A 93 -6.40 -4.31 -14.30
N HIS A 94 -7.43 -3.54 -14.66
CA HIS A 94 -7.64 -3.11 -16.05
C HIS A 94 -6.53 -2.17 -16.52
N VAL A 95 -6.19 -1.16 -15.70
CA VAL A 95 -5.14 -0.18 -16.06
C VAL A 95 -3.77 -0.85 -16.21
N MET A 96 -3.46 -1.87 -15.42
CA MET A 96 -2.23 -2.65 -15.56
C MET A 96 -2.15 -3.41 -16.89
N LYS A 97 -3.28 -3.85 -17.46
CA LYS A 97 -3.31 -4.48 -18.79
C LYS A 97 -3.01 -3.48 -19.91
N ASP A 98 -3.46 -2.24 -19.73
CA ASP A 98 -3.35 -1.19 -20.76
C ASP A 98 -2.04 -0.39 -20.67
N ARG A 99 -1.39 -0.35 -19.49
CA ARG A 99 -0.25 0.53 -19.20
C ARG A 99 0.87 -0.22 -18.49
N GLN A 100 1.92 -0.53 -19.26
CA GLN A 100 3.12 -1.20 -18.75
C GLN A 100 3.73 -0.49 -17.53
N GLN A 101 3.83 0.85 -17.56
CA GLN A 101 4.37 1.62 -16.43
C GLN A 101 3.60 1.39 -15.12
N VAL A 102 2.28 1.23 -15.18
CA VAL A 102 1.45 0.99 -13.99
C VAL A 102 1.64 -0.45 -13.51
N PHE A 103 1.72 -1.40 -14.44
CA PHE A 103 2.03 -2.79 -14.11
C PHE A 103 3.39 -2.93 -13.41
N ASP A 104 4.42 -2.26 -13.92
CA ASP A 104 5.76 -2.29 -13.34
C ASP A 104 5.75 -1.69 -11.93
N GLN A 105 5.14 -0.51 -11.74
CA GLN A 105 5.02 0.15 -10.44
C GLN A 105 4.27 -0.72 -9.41
N VAL A 106 3.16 -1.34 -9.81
CA VAL A 106 2.38 -2.20 -8.90
C VAL A 106 3.14 -3.47 -8.54
N ASN A 107 3.82 -4.10 -9.50
CA ASN A 107 4.63 -5.28 -9.22
C ASN A 107 5.83 -4.98 -8.34
N GLU A 108 6.43 -3.80 -8.46
CA GLU A 108 7.49 -3.35 -7.57
C GLU A 108 6.98 -3.21 -6.14
N LEU A 109 5.83 -2.54 -5.93
CA LEU A 109 5.14 -2.47 -4.64
C LEU A 109 4.86 -3.85 -4.05
N LEU A 110 4.30 -4.76 -4.84
CA LEU A 110 4.03 -6.13 -4.40
C LEU A 110 5.32 -6.84 -3.99
N ARG A 111 6.39 -6.75 -4.77
CA ARG A 111 7.68 -7.38 -4.44
C ARG A 111 8.32 -6.79 -3.18
N MET A 112 8.23 -5.48 -3.01
CA MET A 112 8.83 -4.77 -1.87
C MET A 112 8.14 -5.12 -0.55
N PHE A 113 6.82 -5.27 -0.56
CA PHE A 113 6.03 -5.44 0.66
C PHE A 113 5.53 -6.86 0.92
N LYS A 114 5.70 -7.79 -0.03
CA LYS A 114 5.42 -9.21 0.17
C LYS A 114 6.37 -9.80 1.20
N THR A 115 5.78 -10.39 2.24
CA THR A 115 6.49 -11.10 3.32
C THR A 115 6.85 -12.51 2.88
#